data_AF-A0A3M1HKW1-F1
#
_entry.id   AF-A0A3M1HKW1-F1
#
_cell.length_a   1.000
_cell.length_b   1.000
_cell.length_c   1.000
_cell.angle_alpha   90.00
_cell.angle_beta   90.00
_cell.angle_gamma   90.00
#
_symmetry.space_group_name_H-M   'P 1'
#
loop_
_entity.id
_entity.type
_entity.pdbx_description
1 polymer ?
#
loop_
_entity_poly.entity_id
_entity_poly.type
_entity_poly.pdbx_seq_one_letter_code
_entity_poly.pdbx_strand_id
1 'polypeptide(L)'
;MTIEGNLENYELPEILLGLSMNKQTGTLRFELEKENKEIYFHQGAIFVLYSREQNIAELEKLLVTSQRATAKQFKTARRSQLDTKRFIGDVLLEMKLLSQGELMQLMYKFIEDTL
;
A
#
# COMPACT_ATOMS: atom_id res chain seq x y z
N MET A 1 -21.61 2.88 -8.53
CA MET A 1 -21.69 3.99 -9.48
C MET A 1 -20.45 3.94 -10.35
N THR A 2 -20.53 3.46 -11.59
CA THR A 2 -19.38 3.36 -12.48
C THR A 2 -18.92 4.77 -12.87
N ILE A 3 -17.63 5.07 -12.77
CA ILE A 3 -17.09 6.35 -13.29
C ILE A 3 -17.09 6.22 -14.81
N GLU A 4 -17.95 6.98 -15.48
CA GLU A 4 -18.09 7.00 -16.93
C GLU A 4 -17.89 8.44 -17.44
N GLY A 5 -17.17 8.59 -18.56
CA GLY A 5 -16.88 9.90 -19.18
C GLY A 5 -15.45 10.40 -18.96
N ASN A 6 -15.24 11.71 -19.12
CA ASN A 6 -13.92 12.33 -18.95
C ASN A 6 -13.64 12.62 -17.47
N LEU A 7 -12.47 12.19 -16.99
CA LEU A 7 -12.00 12.40 -15.61
C LEU A 7 -11.87 13.88 -15.25
N GLU A 8 -11.74 14.78 -16.23
CA GLU A 8 -11.68 16.23 -16.01
C GLU A 8 -12.95 16.81 -15.35
N ASN A 9 -14.07 16.09 -15.45
CA ASN A 9 -15.37 16.53 -14.92
C ASN A 9 -15.64 16.02 -13.50
N TYR A 10 -14.72 15.25 -12.92
CA TYR A 10 -14.87 14.66 -11.60
C TYR A 10 -13.86 15.24 -10.65
N GLU A 11 -14.33 15.64 -9.48
CA GLU A 11 -13.44 16.01 -8.38
C GLU A 11 -12.72 14.76 -7.88
N LEU A 12 -11.43 14.88 -7.54
CA LEU A 12 -10.63 13.74 -7.07
C LEU A 12 -11.30 12.94 -5.93
N PRO A 13 -11.92 13.57 -4.91
CA PRO A 13 -12.66 12.85 -3.88
C PRO A 13 -13.79 11.96 -4.42
N GLU A 14 -14.47 12.37 -5.49
CA GLU A 14 -15.56 11.60 -6.11
C GLU A 14 -15.03 10.35 -6.81
N ILE A 15 -13.86 10.47 -7.45
CA ILE A 15 -13.16 9.34 -8.08
C ILE A 15 -12.77 8.31 -7.00
N LEU A 16 -12.16 8.77 -5.91
CA LEU A 16 -11.75 7.88 -4.80
C LEU A 16 -12.96 7.20 -4.15
N LEU A 17 -14.03 7.96 -3.90
CA LEU A 17 -15.27 7.45 -3.32
C LEU A 17 -15.94 6.43 -4.25
N GLY A 18 -15.99 6.70 -5.56
CA GLY A 18 -16.52 5.78 -6.56
C GLY A 18 -15.75 4.47 -6.61
N LEU A 19 -14.41 4.53 -6.65
CA LEU A 19 -13.57 3.34 -6.63
C LEU A 19 -13.75 2.53 -5.33
N SER A 20 -13.87 3.21 -4.19
CA SER A 20 -14.12 2.59 -2.89
C SER A 20 -15.50 1.91 -2.83
N MET A 21 -16.57 2.62 -3.17
CA MET A 21 -17.95 2.11 -3.10
C MET A 21 -18.20 0.92 -4.03
N ASN A 22 -17.55 0.89 -5.19
CA ASN A 22 -17.68 -0.23 -6.12
C ASN A 22 -16.75 -1.41 -5.78
N LYS A 23 -16.03 -1.35 -4.65
CA LYS A 23 -15.09 -2.39 -4.22
C LYS A 23 -14.04 -2.72 -5.30
N GLN A 24 -13.59 -1.70 -6.04
CA GLN A 24 -12.60 -1.90 -7.07
C GLN A 24 -11.28 -2.39 -6.46
N THR A 25 -10.59 -3.25 -7.19
CA THR A 25 -9.24 -3.71 -6.84
C THR A 25 -8.32 -3.35 -8.00
N GLY A 26 -7.22 -2.67 -7.71
CA GLY A 26 -6.29 -2.18 -8.73
C GLY A 26 -5.54 -0.94 -8.27
N THR A 27 -4.73 -0.35 -9.16
CA THR A 27 -3.92 0.82 -8.82
C THR A 27 -4.40 2.05 -9.60
N LEU A 28 -4.73 3.11 -8.87
CA LEU A 28 -4.93 4.45 -9.42
C LEU A 28 -3.57 5.16 -9.43
N ARG A 29 -3.07 5.50 -10.62
CA ARG A 29 -1.81 6.23 -10.80
C ARG A 29 -2.09 7.67 -11.17
N PHE A 30 -1.43 8.59 -10.46
CA PHE A 30 -1.37 10.01 -10.77
C PHE A 30 -0.01 10.32 -11.37
N GLU A 31 -0.01 10.86 -12.58
CA GLU A 31 1.18 11.40 -13.22
C GLU A 31 1.17 12.92 -12.99
N LEU A 32 2.03 13.39 -12.08
CA LEU A 32 2.27 14.81 -11.85
C LEU A 32 3.60 15.18 -12.51
N GLU A 33 3.79 16.45 -12.86
CA GLU A 33 4.98 16.91 -13.61
C GLU A 33 6.32 16.51 -12.97
N LYS A 34 6.36 16.38 -11.64
CA LYS A 34 7.59 16.09 -10.87
C LYS A 34 7.60 14.73 -10.19
N GLU A 35 6.45 14.07 -10.09
CA GLU A 35 6.35 12.81 -9.36
C GLU A 35 5.14 11.98 -9.79
N ASN A 36 5.26 10.66 -9.64
CA ASN A 36 4.12 9.77 -9.78
C ASN A 36 3.65 9.36 -8.39
N LYS A 37 2.34 9.48 -8.14
CA LYS A 37 1.70 8.93 -6.94
C LYS A 37 0.85 7.73 -7.34
N GLU A 38 0.83 6.71 -6.50
CA GLU A 38 0.01 5.52 -6.74
C GLU A 38 -0.86 5.26 -5.52
N ILE A 39 -2.12 4.91 -5.75
CA ILE A 39 -3.05 4.47 -4.72
C ILE A 39 -3.52 3.09 -5.12
N TYR A 40 -3.25 2.09 -4.29
CA TYR A 40 -3.79 0.76 -4.48
C TYR A 40 -5.14 0.66 -3.80
N PHE A 41 -6.09 0.06 -4.49
CA PHE A 41 -7.39 -0.30 -3.96
C PHE A 41 -7.46 -1.82 -3.87
N HIS A 42 -7.99 -2.34 -2.76
CA HIS A 42 -8.33 -3.75 -2.63
C HIS A 42 -9.72 -3.88 -2.02
N GLN A 43 -10.67 -4.39 -2.81
CA GLN A 43 -12.07 -4.49 -2.41
C GLN A 43 -12.64 -3.14 -1.89
N GLY A 44 -12.18 -2.03 -2.48
CA GLY A 44 -12.61 -0.68 -2.10
C GLY A 44 -11.92 -0.07 -0.88
N ALA A 45 -11.09 -0.83 -0.17
CA ALA A 45 -10.18 -0.27 0.82
C ALA A 45 -9.02 0.43 0.11
N ILE A 46 -8.71 1.65 0.56
CA ILE A 46 -7.65 2.50 0.01
C ILE A 46 -6.35 2.18 0.74
N PHE A 47 -5.37 1.71 -0.01
CA PHE A 47 -3.99 1.53 0.40
C PHE A 47 -3.17 2.58 -0.33
N VAL A 48 -2.87 3.70 0.33
CA VAL A 48 -2.01 4.72 -0.30
C VAL A 48 -0.62 4.11 -0.45
N LEU A 49 -0.23 3.80 -1.69
CA LEU A 49 1.13 3.39 -2.01
C LEU A 49 1.96 4.67 -2.10
N TYR A 50 2.39 5.16 -0.94
CA TYR A 50 3.35 6.25 -0.91
C TYR A 50 4.60 5.88 -1.73
N SER A 51 5.11 6.92 -2.38
CA SER A 51 6.12 6.98 -3.45
C SER A 51 7.31 6.02 -3.33
N ARG A 52 8.05 5.86 -4.44
CA ARG A 52 9.23 4.98 -4.66
C ARG A 52 10.23 4.82 -3.51
N GLU A 53 10.31 5.76 -2.59
CA GLU A 53 10.91 5.56 -1.28
C GLU A 53 9.83 5.10 -0.29
N GLN A 54 9.37 3.85 -0.44
CA GLN A 54 8.82 3.16 0.72
C GLN A 54 9.88 3.33 1.81
N ASN A 55 9.54 3.89 2.97
CA ASN A 55 10.46 3.95 4.09
C ASN A 55 10.62 2.52 4.65
N ILE A 56 11.23 1.66 3.84
CA ILE A 56 11.49 0.25 4.09
C ILE A 56 12.27 0.12 5.39
N ALA A 57 13.15 1.08 5.69
CA ALA A 57 13.90 1.11 6.93
C ALA A 57 12.96 1.29 8.14
N GLU A 58 11.94 2.12 8.02
CA GLU A 58 10.94 2.34 9.07
C GLU A 58 9.98 1.15 9.19
N LEU A 59 9.57 0.53 8.08
CA LEU A 59 8.82 -0.71 8.08
C LEU A 59 9.62 -1.86 8.73
N GLU A 60 10.91 -2.00 8.41
CA GLU A 60 11.82 -2.97 9.03
C GLU A 60 11.90 -2.72 10.53
N LYS A 61 12.16 -1.46 10.93
CA LYS A 61 12.24 -1.06 12.34
C LYS A 61 10.95 -1.40 13.07
N LEU A 62 9.79 -1.05 12.52
CA LEU A 62 8.49 -1.30 13.14
C LEU A 62 8.24 -2.80 13.33
N LEU A 63 8.52 -3.62 12.33
CA LEU A 63 8.34 -5.08 12.40
C LEU A 63 9.31 -5.76 13.37
N VAL A 64 10.55 -5.28 13.44
CA VAL A 64 11.57 -5.80 14.37
C VAL A 64 11.27 -5.38 15.80
N THR A 65 10.96 -4.11 16.04
CA THR A 65 10.63 -3.59 17.38
C THR A 65 9.35 -4.21 17.92
N SER A 66 8.35 -4.49 17.08
CA SER A 66 7.12 -5.19 17.48
C SER A 66 7.28 -6.71 17.58
N GLN A 67 8.49 -7.24 17.41
CA GLN A 67 8.81 -8.69 17.43
C GLN A 67 8.01 -9.53 16.43
N ARG A 68 7.48 -8.91 15.37
CA ARG A 68 6.69 -9.57 14.32
C ARG A 68 7.56 -10.25 13.28
N ALA A 69 8.73 -9.68 13.01
CA ALA A 69 9.74 -10.30 12.15
C ALA A 69 11.14 -10.01 12.67
N THR A 70 12.07 -10.94 12.44
CA THR A 70 13.50 -10.67 12.61
C THR A 70 14.03 -9.89 11.41
N ALA A 71 15.12 -9.13 11.60
CA ALA A 71 15.80 -8.44 10.50
C ALA A 71 16.20 -9.40 9.36
N LYS A 72 16.53 -10.66 9.70
CA LYS A 72 16.84 -11.70 8.71
C LYS A 72 15.62 -12.10 7.88
N GLN A 73 14.45 -12.27 8.52
CA GLN A 73 13.19 -12.57 7.84
C GLN A 73 12.76 -11.40 6.95
N PHE A 74 12.88 -10.17 7.44
CA PHE A 74 12.56 -8.98 6.65
C PHE A 74 13.46 -8.84 5.42
N LYS A 75 14.78 -9.02 5.56
CA LYS A 75 15.70 -9.04 4.40
C LYS A 75 15.33 -10.09 3.37
N THR A 76 14.86 -11.25 3.81
CA THR A 76 14.41 -12.33 2.93
C THR A 76 13.15 -11.93 2.17
N ALA A 77 12.16 -11.36 2.87
CA ALA A 77 10.93 -10.83 2.27
C ALA A 77 11.26 -9.73 1.25
N ARG A 78 12.15 -8.80 1.61
CA ARG A 78 12.58 -7.72 0.71
C ARG A 78 13.29 -8.23 -0.53
N ARG A 79 14.13 -9.24 -0.42
CA ARG A 79 14.77 -9.86 -1.58
C ARG A 79 13.72 -10.48 -2.51
N SER A 80 12.78 -11.25 -1.96
CA SER A 80 11.67 -11.82 -2.74
C SER A 80 10.79 -10.74 -3.41
N GLN A 81 10.51 -9.63 -2.71
CA GLN A 81 9.80 -8.48 -3.26
C GLN A 81 10.53 -7.90 -4.47
N LEU A 82 11.84 -7.67 -4.37
CA LEU A 82 12.64 -7.13 -5.48
C LEU A 82 12.71 -8.08 -6.68
N ASP A 83 12.87 -9.38 -6.41
CA ASP A 83 12.95 -10.41 -7.46
C ASP A 83 11.61 -10.61 -8.18
N THR A 84 10.50 -10.55 -7.46
CA THR A 84 9.14 -10.78 -8.00
C THR A 84 8.41 -9.52 -8.42
N LYS A 85 8.95 -8.33 -8.08
CA LYS A 85 8.32 -7.02 -8.24
C LYS A 85 6.92 -6.91 -7.61
N ARG A 86 6.65 -7.72 -6.58
CA ARG A 86 5.38 -7.73 -5.84
C ARG A 86 5.38 -6.72 -4.69
N PHE A 87 4.22 -6.44 -4.13
CA PHE A 87 4.12 -5.59 -2.95
C PHE A 87 4.72 -6.30 -1.72
N ILE A 88 5.45 -5.56 -0.88
CA ILE A 88 6.13 -6.13 0.30
C ILE A 88 5.12 -6.70 1.31
N GLY A 89 3.94 -6.09 1.46
CA GLY A 89 2.87 -6.59 2.31
C GLY A 89 2.40 -7.98 1.89
N ASP A 90 2.25 -8.23 0.59
CA ASP A 90 1.83 -9.54 0.07
C ASP A 90 2.88 -10.61 0.39
N VAL A 91 4.15 -10.28 0.21
CA VAL A 91 5.26 -11.18 0.55
C VAL A 91 5.30 -11.48 2.05
N LEU A 92 5.06 -10.48 2.90
CA LEU A 92 5.00 -10.65 4.35
C LEU A 92 3.83 -11.55 4.79
N LEU A 93 2.66 -11.43 4.14
CA LEU A 93 1.50 -12.30 4.38
C LEU A 93 1.78 -13.75 3.94
N GLU A 94 2.34 -13.95 2.75
CA GLU A 94 2.70 -15.27 2.24
C GLU A 94 3.73 -15.98 3.11
N MET A 95 4.73 -15.23 3.60
CA MET A 95 5.73 -15.73 4.54
C MET A 95 5.18 -15.94 5.96
N LYS A 96 3.89 -15.65 6.19
CA LYS A 96 3.22 -15.71 7.50
C LYS A 96 3.91 -14.89 8.58
N LEU A 97 4.59 -13.82 8.16
CA LEU A 97 5.22 -12.85 9.06
C LEU A 97 4.21 -11.84 9.59
N LEU A 98 3.09 -11.68 8.87
CA LEU A 98 1.93 -10.91 9.27
C LEU A 98 0.66 -11.68 8.89
N SER A 99 -0.41 -11.47 9.65
CA SER A 99 -1.77 -11.72 9.20
C SER A 99 -2.36 -10.49 8.51
N GLN A 100 -3.47 -10.68 7.79
CA GLN A 100 -4.16 -9.59 7.11
C GLN A 100 -4.63 -8.50 8.09
N GLY A 101 -5.12 -8.88 9.27
CA GLY A 101 -5.53 -7.92 10.30
C GLY A 101 -4.35 -7.13 10.87
N GLU A 102 -3.21 -7.78 11.07
CA GLU A 102 -1.99 -7.13 11.57
C GLU A 102 -1.37 -6.19 10.53
N LEU A 103 -1.39 -6.57 9.25
CA LEU A 103 -0.97 -5.70 8.16
C LEU A 103 -1.82 -4.42 8.14
N MET A 104 -3.14 -4.54 8.28
CA MET A 104 -4.03 -3.38 8.33
C MET A 104 -3.70 -2.46 9.52
N GLN A 105 -3.55 -3.01 10.72
CA GLN A 105 -3.18 -2.22 11.91
C GLN A 105 -1.82 -1.52 11.73
N LEU A 106 -0.85 -2.20 11.13
CA LEU A 106 0.46 -1.65 10.86
C LEU A 106 0.39 -0.49 9.85
N MET A 107 -0.45 -0.63 8.82
CA MET A 107 -0.66 0.43 7.84
C MET A 107 -1.36 1.65 8.44
N TYR A 108 -2.35 1.47 9.31
CA TYR A 108 -2.96 2.58 10.05
C TYR A 108 -1.93 3.34 10.87
N LYS A 109 -1.10 2.61 11.64
CA LYS A 109 -0.06 3.22 12.46
C LYS A 109 0.98 3.96 11.61
N PHE A 110 1.39 3.39 10.48
CA PHE A 110 2.34 4.04 9.57
C PHE A 110 1.79 5.34 8.98
N ILE A 111 0.49 5.40 8.68
CA ILE A 111 -0.18 6.62 8.21
C ILE A 111 -0.25 7.67 9.32
N GLU A 112 -0.56 7.26 10.56
CA GLU A 112 -0.58 8.17 11.72
C GLU A 112 0.79 8.77 12.04
N ASP A 113 1.87 7.97 11.95
CA ASP A 113 3.23 8.41 12.29
C ASP A 113 3.89 9.27 11.17
N THR A 114 3.34 9.25 9.94
CA THR A 114 3.88 9.99 8.77
C THR A 114 3.16 11.32 8.51
N LEU A 115 2.03 11.58 9.17
CA LEU A 115 1.27 12.85 9.12
C LEU A 115 1.68 13.80 10.24
#